data_AF-A0A7G7L6Z2-F1
#
_entry.id   AF-A0A7G7L6Z2-F1
#
_cell.length_a   1.000
_cell.length_b   1.000
_cell.length_c   1.000
_cell.angle_alpha   90.00
_cell.angle_beta   90.00
_cell.angle_gamma   90.00
#
_symmetry.space_group_name_H-M   'P 1'
#
loop_
_entity.id
_entity.type
_entity.pdbx_description
1 polymer ?
#
loop_
_entity_poly.entity_id
_entity_poly.type
_entity_poly.pdbx_seq_one_letter_code
_entity_poly.pdbx_strand_id
1 'polypeptide(L)'
;MTAGGTGRPPPAVVAAAALAGLQALFCLLPGLSGLSLGVNGRLDFLALGLLYLVLSAGAVYGAVLAVRGRNGRVLTVVGVALVVVWAVNEVLSVVTGIGFDVLSALLLALAVAVVVLMRRPDVAAWTAPAA
;
A
#
# COMPACT_ATOMS: atom_id res chain seq x y z
N MET A 1 -27.41 -9.41 -8.99
CA MET A 1 -26.67 -8.54 -9.93
C MET A 1 -25.19 -8.85 -9.76
N THR A 2 -24.62 -9.58 -10.71
CA THR A 2 -23.22 -10.03 -10.71
C THR A 2 -22.30 -8.88 -11.13
N ALA A 3 -21.76 -8.15 -10.16
CA ALA A 3 -20.78 -7.09 -10.41
C ALA A 3 -19.37 -7.71 -10.59
N GLY A 4 -19.18 -8.47 -11.67
CA GLY A 4 -17.86 -8.81 -12.20
C GLY A 4 -17.52 -7.85 -13.34
N GLY A 5 -16.42 -7.12 -13.22
CA GLY A 5 -16.10 -5.91 -13.98
C GLY A 5 -16.17 -6.00 -15.51
N THR A 6 -17.35 -5.81 -16.09
CA THR A 6 -17.55 -5.43 -17.49
C THR A 6 -18.03 -3.97 -17.53
N GLY A 7 -17.12 -3.02 -17.30
CA GLY A 7 -17.47 -1.60 -17.21
C GLY A 7 -16.29 -0.69 -16.83
N ARG A 8 -16.51 0.63 -16.79
CA ARG A 8 -15.52 1.60 -16.31
C ARG A 8 -15.40 1.52 -14.78
N PRO A 9 -14.19 1.45 -14.21
CA PRO A 9 -14.02 1.38 -12.76
C PRO A 9 -14.58 2.64 -12.07
N PRO A 10 -15.17 2.52 -10.87
CA PRO A 10 -15.60 3.67 -10.08
C PRO A 10 -14.44 4.64 -9.82
N PRO A 11 -14.69 5.96 -9.75
CA PRO A 11 -13.64 6.97 -9.53
C PRO A 11 -12.89 6.76 -8.20
N ALA A 12 -13.58 6.25 -7.17
CA ALA A 12 -12.98 5.91 -5.89
C ALA A 12 -11.95 4.76 -5.99
N VAL A 13 -12.16 3.79 -6.89
CA VAL A 13 -11.20 2.71 -7.16
C VAL A 13 -9.95 3.26 -7.83
N VAL A 14 -10.13 4.16 -8.80
CA VAL A 14 -9.02 4.82 -9.51
C VAL A 14 -8.22 5.69 -8.53
N ALA A 15 -8.88 6.43 -7.65
CA ALA A 15 -8.21 7.21 -6.60
C ALA A 15 -7.42 6.29 -5.64
N ALA A 16 -8.03 5.21 -5.16
CA ALA A 16 -7.33 4.24 -4.29
C ALA A 16 -6.11 3.62 -4.99
N ALA A 17 -6.25 3.28 -6.28
CA ALA A 17 -5.15 2.74 -7.09
C ALA A 17 -4.02 3.76 -7.30
N ALA A 18 -4.35 5.04 -7.53
CA ALA A 18 -3.36 6.11 -7.67
C ALA A 18 -2.59 6.33 -6.37
N LEU A 19 -3.29 6.39 -5.23
CA LEU A 19 -2.67 6.52 -3.91
C LEU A 19 -1.78 5.32 -3.57
N ALA A 20 -2.22 4.10 -3.92
CA ALA A 20 -1.42 2.89 -3.77
C ALA A 20 -0.19 2.87 -4.69
N GLY A 21 -0.30 3.40 -5.90
CA GLY A 21 0.85 3.59 -6.79
C GLY A 21 1.87 4.56 -6.21
N LEU A 22 1.42 5.65 -5.59
CA LEU A 22 2.31 6.59 -4.92
C LEU A 22 3.01 5.93 -3.71
N GLN A 23 2.26 5.17 -2.89
CA GLN A 23 2.84 4.37 -1.80
C GLN A 23 3.91 3.41 -2.30
N ALA A 24 3.64 2.72 -3.41
CA ALA A 24 4.57 1.76 -3.99
C ALA A 24 5.89 2.43 -4.39
N LEU A 25 5.84 3.64 -4.96
CA LEU A 25 7.03 4.42 -5.31
C LEU A 25 7.83 4.80 -4.05
N PHE A 26 7.17 5.29 -3.00
CA PHE A 26 7.85 5.63 -1.75
C PHE A 26 8.42 4.42 -1.01
N CYS A 27 7.80 3.24 -1.12
CA CYS A 27 8.36 1.99 -0.61
C CYS A 27 9.55 1.48 -1.44
N LEU A 28 9.66 1.90 -2.71
CA LEU A 28 10.69 1.40 -3.61
C LEU A 28 12.08 1.91 -3.21
N LEU A 29 12.19 3.14 -2.69
CA LEU A 29 13.45 3.70 -2.20
C LEU A 29 14.06 2.88 -1.05
N PRO A 30 13.40 2.73 0.12
CA PRO A 30 13.94 1.91 1.21
C PRO A 30 14.06 0.44 0.82
N GLY A 31 13.21 -0.05 -0.09
CA GLY A 31 13.31 -1.39 -0.66
C GLY A 31 14.64 -1.62 -1.40
N LEU A 32 14.98 -0.74 -2.34
CA LEU A 32 16.23 -0.82 -3.10
C LEU A 32 17.46 -0.54 -2.23
N SER A 33 17.39 0.44 -1.33
CA SER A 33 18.47 0.73 -0.38
C SER A 33 18.75 -0.46 0.54
N GLY A 34 17.70 -1.07 1.11
CA GLY A 34 17.82 -2.25 1.96
C GLY A 34 18.37 -3.45 1.19
N LEU A 35 17.91 -3.69 -0.05
CA LEU A 35 18.44 -4.75 -0.90
C LEU A 35 19.94 -4.54 -1.20
N SER A 36 20.33 -3.31 -1.58
CA SER A 36 21.73 -2.97 -1.88
C SER A 36 22.64 -3.18 -0.67
N LEU A 37 22.25 -2.69 0.51
CA LEU A 37 23.00 -2.88 1.75
C LEU A 37 23.00 -4.35 2.21
N GLY A 38 21.89 -5.05 1.96
CA GLY A 38 21.71 -6.46 2.30
C GLY A 38 22.63 -7.40 1.52
N VAL A 39 22.77 -7.17 0.22
CA VAL A 39 23.71 -7.92 -0.63
C VAL A 39 25.17 -7.72 -0.18
N ASN A 40 25.47 -6.61 0.50
CA ASN A 40 26.78 -6.35 1.11
C ASN A 40 26.98 -7.01 2.49
N GLY A 41 26.12 -7.95 2.89
CA GLY A 41 26.29 -8.77 4.10
C GLY A 41 25.47 -8.34 5.32
N ARG A 42 24.64 -7.28 5.20
CA ARG A 42 23.76 -6.82 6.28
C ARG A 42 22.36 -7.45 6.19
N LEU A 43 22.21 -8.65 6.73
CA LEU A 43 20.96 -9.44 6.63
C LEU A 43 19.72 -8.70 7.19
N ASP A 44 19.89 -7.86 8.21
CA ASP A 44 18.88 -6.97 8.76
C ASP A 44 18.34 -5.99 7.71
N PHE A 45 19.24 -5.36 6.94
CA PHE A 45 18.85 -4.46 5.85
C PHE A 45 18.24 -5.20 4.67
N LEU A 46 18.71 -6.43 4.40
CA LEU A 46 18.13 -7.28 3.36
C LEU A 46 16.66 -7.59 3.66
N ALA A 47 16.36 -8.00 4.90
CA ALA A 47 15.01 -8.34 5.33
C ALA A 47 14.07 -7.13 5.22
N LEU A 48 14.51 -5.95 5.67
CA LEU A 48 13.75 -4.70 5.53
C LEU A 48 13.56 -4.32 4.06
N GLY A 49 14.62 -4.41 3.25
CA GLY A 49 14.54 -4.12 1.81
C GLY A 49 13.53 -5.01 1.10
N LEU A 50 13.58 -6.32 1.35
CA LEU A 50 12.62 -7.27 0.80
C LEU A 50 11.19 -6.99 1.27
N LEU A 51 10.99 -6.67 2.55
CA LEU A 51 9.67 -6.30 3.07
C LEU A 51 9.07 -5.12 2.30
N TYR A 52 9.83 -4.03 2.14
CA TYR A 52 9.39 -2.85 1.39
C TYR A 52 9.14 -3.13 -0.09
N LEU A 53 9.96 -3.99 -0.72
CA LEU A 53 9.74 -4.43 -2.10
C LEU A 53 8.46 -5.26 -2.25
N VAL A 54 8.19 -6.19 -1.33
CA VAL A 54 6.96 -6.98 -1.32
C VAL A 54 5.73 -6.08 -1.11
N LEU A 55 5.81 -5.10 -0.21
CA LEU A 55 4.73 -4.13 -0.01
C LEU A 55 4.50 -3.26 -1.25
N SER A 56 5.58 -2.81 -1.90
CA SER A 56 5.52 -2.05 -3.15
C SER A 56 4.85 -2.86 -4.28
N ALA A 57 5.34 -4.08 -4.51
CA ALA A 57 4.78 -4.99 -5.51
C ALA A 57 3.31 -5.35 -5.19
N GLY A 58 3.00 -5.60 -3.91
CA GLY A 58 1.66 -5.89 -3.43
C GLY A 58 0.70 -4.73 -3.63
N ALA A 59 1.15 -3.49 -3.45
CA ALA A 59 0.35 -2.29 -3.66
C ALA A 59 0.00 -2.11 -5.14
N VAL A 60 0.97 -2.27 -6.04
CA VAL A 60 0.75 -2.23 -7.50
C VAL A 60 -0.16 -3.37 -7.95
N TYR A 61 0.13 -4.60 -7.53
CA TYR A 61 -0.66 -5.78 -7.88
C TYR A 61 -2.11 -5.67 -7.37
N GLY A 62 -2.28 -5.26 -6.11
CA GLY A 62 -3.59 -5.00 -5.52
C GLY A 62 -4.35 -3.89 -6.25
N ALA A 63 -3.69 -2.80 -6.63
CA ALA A 63 -4.28 -1.73 -7.41
C ALA A 63 -4.78 -2.23 -8.77
N VAL A 64 -3.97 -3.01 -9.49
CA VAL A 64 -4.36 -3.60 -10.78
C VAL A 64 -5.55 -4.54 -10.63
N LEU A 65 -5.57 -5.40 -9.60
CA LEU A 65 -6.69 -6.29 -9.33
C LEU A 65 -7.98 -5.55 -8.99
N ALA A 66 -7.87 -4.47 -8.19
CA ALA A 66 -9.01 -3.65 -7.82
C ALA A 66 -9.58 -2.88 -9.03
N VAL A 67 -8.73 -2.28 -9.86
CA VAL A 67 -9.14 -1.59 -11.10
C VAL A 67 -9.81 -2.56 -12.07
N ARG A 68 -9.34 -3.80 -12.15
CA ARG A 68 -9.95 -4.85 -12.98
C ARG A 68 -11.22 -5.46 -12.38
N GLY A 69 -11.65 -5.03 -11.18
CA GLY A 69 -12.85 -5.55 -10.52
C GLY A 69 -12.76 -7.03 -10.15
N ARG A 70 -11.55 -7.56 -9.92
CA ARG A 70 -11.34 -8.99 -9.64
C ARG A 70 -11.31 -9.28 -8.14
N ASN A 71 -10.49 -8.53 -7.40
CA ASN A 71 -10.29 -8.77 -5.96
C ASN A 71 -9.72 -7.54 -5.27
N GLY A 72 -10.53 -6.90 -4.42
CA GLY A 72 -10.15 -5.72 -3.63
C GLY A 72 -9.46 -6.06 -2.30
N ARG A 73 -9.50 -7.34 -1.88
CA ARG A 73 -8.92 -7.77 -0.60
C ARG A 73 -7.40 -7.57 -0.57
N VAL A 74 -6.72 -7.85 -1.68
CA VAL A 74 -5.25 -7.70 -1.75
C VAL A 74 -4.84 -6.27 -1.45
N LEU A 75 -5.46 -5.29 -2.12
CA LEU A 75 -5.12 -3.89 -1.88
C LEU A 75 -5.52 -3.42 -0.47
N THR A 76 -6.60 -3.96 0.08
CA THR A 76 -7.01 -3.66 1.46
C THR A 76 -5.98 -4.18 2.47
N VAL A 77 -5.53 -5.44 2.32
CA VAL A 77 -4.54 -6.05 3.23
C VAL A 77 -3.21 -5.32 3.13
N VAL A 78 -2.74 -5.03 1.92
CA VAL A 78 -1.50 -4.26 1.72
C VAL A 78 -1.63 -2.84 2.27
N GLY A 79 -2.77 -2.18 2.05
CA GLY A 79 -3.06 -0.87 2.63
C GLY A 79 -3.00 -0.88 4.16
N VAL A 80 -3.58 -1.89 4.81
CA VAL A 80 -3.50 -2.05 6.28
C VAL A 80 -2.06 -2.28 6.74
N ALA A 81 -1.30 -3.13 6.03
CA ALA A 81 0.11 -3.34 6.34
C ALA A 81 0.92 -2.04 6.24
N LEU A 82 0.66 -1.22 5.22
CA LEU A 82 1.29 0.08 5.04
C LEU A 82 0.90 1.08 6.14
N VAL A 83 -0.37 1.10 6.59
CA VAL A 83 -0.78 1.89 7.77
C VAL A 83 0.07 1.53 8.98
N VAL A 84 0.26 0.23 9.25
CA VAL A 84 1.07 -0.22 10.39
C VAL A 84 2.52 0.21 10.23
N VAL A 85 3.12 0.01 9.05
CA VAL A 85 4.52 0.38 8.78
C VAL A 85 4.76 1.87 8.99
N TRP A 86 3.92 2.73 8.40
CA TRP A 86 4.10 4.19 8.53
C TRP A 86 3.81 4.69 9.94
N ALA A 87 2.85 4.10 10.65
CA ALA A 87 2.60 4.42 12.05
C ALA A 87 3.80 4.04 12.95
N VAL A 88 4.40 2.87 12.72
CA VAL A 88 5.61 2.45 13.44
C VAL A 88 6.77 3.39 13.13
N ASN A 89 6.95 3.78 11.86
CA ASN A 89 8.03 4.71 11.49
C ASN A 89 7.88 6.07 12.17
N GLU A 90 6.66 6.61 12.22
CA GLU A 90 6.35 7.86 12.94
C GLU A 90 6.68 7.75 14.44
N VAL A 91 6.24 6.66 15.08
CA VAL A 91 6.54 6.41 16.50
C VAL A 91 8.05 6.32 16.74
N LEU A 92 8.78 5.64 15.87
CA LEU A 92 10.25 5.55 15.98
C LEU A 92 10.90 6.92 15.80
N SER A 93 10.43 7.75 14.88
CA SER A 93 10.95 9.11 14.67
C SER A 93 10.80 9.98 15.93
N VAL A 94 9.63 9.90 16.58
CA VAL A 94 9.36 10.61 17.83
C VAL A 94 10.22 10.07 18.98
N VAL A 95 10.27 8.75 19.16
CA VAL A 95 10.99 8.09 20.27
C VAL A 95 12.51 8.27 20.17
N THR A 96 13.07 8.29 18.96
CA THR A 96 14.50 8.49 18.72
C THR A 96 14.93 9.96 18.77
N GLY A 97 13.99 10.89 18.99
CA GLY A 97 14.28 12.32 19.13
C GLY A 97 14.49 13.06 17.81
N ILE A 98 14.19 12.42 16.67
CA ILE A 98 14.22 13.05 15.33
C ILE A 98 13.04 14.04 15.19
N GLY A 99 11.95 13.80 15.91
CA GLY A 99 10.75 14.62 15.93
C GLY A 99 9.64 14.05 15.05
N PHE A 100 8.65 14.89 14.71
CA PHE A 100 7.53 14.51 13.86
C PHE A 100 7.95 14.46 12.39
N ASP A 101 7.82 13.29 11.76
CA ASP A 101 8.22 13.08 10.37
C ASP A 101 7.04 13.32 9.43
N VAL A 102 6.98 14.53 8.87
CA VAL A 102 5.90 14.95 7.97
C VAL A 102 5.71 13.96 6.81
N LEU A 103 6.78 13.35 6.31
CA LEU A 103 6.69 12.37 5.23
C LEU A 103 5.97 11.09 5.69
N SER A 104 6.38 10.52 6.83
CA SER A 104 5.70 9.34 7.41
C SER A 104 4.25 9.62 7.75
N ALA A 105 3.93 10.78 8.32
CA ALA A 105 2.56 11.21 8.57
C ALA A 105 1.72 11.32 7.29
N LEU A 106 2.29 11.88 6.22
CA LEU A 106 1.63 11.96 4.92
C LEU A 106 1.38 10.55 4.36
N LEU A 107 2.39 9.68 4.35
CA LEU A 107 2.27 8.32 3.85
C LEU A 107 1.29 7.48 4.67
N LEU A 108 1.23 7.69 5.99
CA LEU A 108 0.21 7.12 6.86
C LEU A 108 -1.19 7.58 6.44
N ALA A 109 -1.39 8.88 6.24
CA ALA A 109 -2.69 9.42 5.80
C ALA A 109 -3.12 8.85 4.45
N LEU A 110 -2.20 8.69 3.50
CA LEU A 110 -2.47 8.03 2.22
C LEU A 110 -2.88 6.56 2.39
N ALA A 111 -2.20 5.82 3.27
CA ALA A 111 -2.49 4.40 3.50
C ALA A 111 -3.89 4.24 4.10
N VAL A 112 -4.23 5.10 5.08
CA VAL A 112 -5.57 5.17 5.67
C VAL A 112 -6.61 5.51 4.60
N ALA A 113 -6.34 6.49 3.73
CA ALA A 113 -7.24 6.87 2.66
C ALA A 113 -7.52 5.72 1.69
N VAL A 114 -6.50 4.92 1.32
CA VAL A 114 -6.69 3.71 0.50
C VAL A 114 -7.63 2.72 1.18
N VAL A 115 -7.41 2.43 2.46
CA VAL A 115 -8.26 1.49 3.23
C VAL A 115 -9.69 2.01 3.34
N VAL A 116 -9.89 3.29 3.61
CA VAL A 116 -11.22 3.92 3.71
C VAL A 116 -11.93 3.90 2.36
N LEU A 117 -11.24 4.23 1.26
CA LEU A 117 -11.81 4.17 -0.08
C LEU A 117 -12.22 2.75 -0.46
N MET A 118 -11.40 1.75 -0.11
CA MET A 118 -11.72 0.34 -0.37
C MET A 118 -12.93 -0.18 0.43
N ARG A 119 -13.25 0.45 1.56
CA ARG A 119 -14.45 0.12 2.36
C ARG A 119 -15.72 0.81 1.86
N ARG A 120 -15.64 1.73 0.89
CA ARG A 120 -16.84 2.35 0.32
C ARG A 120 -17.72 1.29 -0.36
N PRO A 121 -19.05 1.36 -0.23
CA PRO A 121 -19.97 0.36 -0.76
C PRO A 121 -19.81 0.16 -2.27
N ASP A 122 -19.59 1.24 -3.02
CA ASP A 122 -19.40 1.18 -4.47
C ASP A 122 -18.13 0.41 -4.86
N VAL A 123 -17.07 0.54 -4.06
CA VAL A 123 -15.78 -0.14 -4.29
C VAL A 123 -15.86 -1.60 -3.87
N ALA A 124 -16.52 -1.88 -2.75
CA ALA A 124 -16.76 -3.23 -2.28
C ALA A 124 -17.62 -4.03 -3.27
N ALA A 125 -18.66 -3.41 -3.84
CA ALA A 125 -19.50 -4.02 -4.87
C ALA A 125 -18.72 -4.29 -6.16
N TRP A 126 -17.86 -3.35 -6.58
CA TRP A 126 -17.04 -3.49 -7.80
C TRP A 126 -15.98 -4.59 -7.70
N THR A 127 -15.43 -4.81 -6.50
CA THR A 127 -14.31 -5.73 -6.28
C THR A 127 -14.72 -7.06 -5.64
N ALA A 128 -16.03 -7.30 -5.55
CA ALA A 128 -16.58 -8.54 -5.02
C ALA A 128 -16.16 -9.73 -5.90
N PRO A 129 -15.74 -10.85 -5.30
CA PRO A 129 -15.48 -12.05 -6.09
C PRO A 129 -16.76 -12.47 -6.80
N ALA A 130 -16.65 -12.78 -8.10
CA ALA A 130 -17.75 -13.39 -8.83
C ALA A 130 -18.10 -14.72 -8.13
N ALA A 131 -19.34 -14.83 -7.65
CA ALA A 131 -19.89 -16.04 -7.06
C ALA A 131 -20.00 -17.16 -8.11
#